data_AF-A0A1X7AFK8-F1
#
_entry.id   AF-A0A1X7AFK8-F1
#
_cell.length_a   1.000
_cell.length_b   1.000
_cell.length_c   1.000
_cell.angle_alpha   90.00
_cell.angle_beta   90.00
_cell.angle_gamma   90.00
#
_symmetry.space_group_name_H-M   'P 1'
#
loop_
_entity.id
_entity.type
_entity.pdbx_description
1 polymer ?
#
loop_
_entity_poly.entity_id
_entity_poly.type
_entity_poly.pdbx_seq_one_letter_code
_entity_poly.pdbx_strand_id
1 'polypeptide(L)' 'MTVVAVRGVSVALACRTFQISETCYRYSPTLSDENEEIADWLERLTTNKRTWGFGRKRPV' A
#
# COMPACT_ATOMS: atom_id res chain seq x y z
N MET A 1 -2.36 -13.65 4.17
CA MET A 1 -3.48 -14.62 4.05
C MET A 1 -4.56 -14.02 3.15
N THR A 2 -4.81 -14.60 1.98
CA THR A 2 -5.87 -14.13 1.05
C THR A 2 -7.09 -15.06 1.12
N VAL A 3 -8.29 -14.51 0.99
CA VAL A 3 -9.55 -15.29 1.05
C VAL A 3 -9.58 -16.40 -0.02
N VAL A 4 -8.96 -16.16 -1.17
CA VAL A 4 -8.80 -17.10 -2.28
C VAL A 4 -8.04 -18.35 -1.84
N ALA A 5 -6.92 -18.18 -1.14
CA ALA A 5 -6.10 -19.30 -0.65
C ALA A 5 -6.74 -20.03 0.54
N VAL A 6 -7.45 -19.31 1.42
CA VAL A 6 -8.05 -19.89 2.64
C VAL A 6 -9.38 -20.59 2.37
N ARG A 7 -10.19 -20.05 1.45
CA ARG A 7 -11.57 -20.51 1.19
C ARG A 7 -11.78 -21.11 -0.19
N GLY A 8 -10.74 -21.18 -1.03
CA GLY A 8 -10.83 -21.71 -2.40
C GLY A 8 -11.77 -20.91 -3.32
N VAL A 9 -12.01 -19.63 -3.00
CA VAL A 9 -12.92 -18.78 -3.77
C VAL A 9 -12.21 -18.19 -5.00
N SER A 10 -12.94 -17.97 -6.09
CA SER A 10 -12.34 -17.34 -7.28
C SER A 10 -11.94 -15.89 -7.02
N VAL A 11 -10.89 -15.42 -7.72
CA VAL A 11 -10.41 -14.03 -7.64
C VAL A 11 -11.54 -13.04 -7.95
N ALA A 12 -12.35 -13.34 -8.97
CA ALA A 12 -13.49 -12.51 -9.33
C ALA A 12 -14.53 -12.39 -8.21
N LEU A 13 -14.77 -13.47 -7.45
CA LEU A 13 -15.69 -13.43 -6.30
C LEU A 13 -15.09 -12.57 -5.17
N ALA A 14 -13.82 -12.77 -4.84
CA ALA A 14 -13.13 -11.95 -3.85
C ALA A 14 -13.16 -10.45 -4.22
N CYS A 15 -12.89 -10.12 -5.47
CA CYS A 15 -12.91 -8.73 -5.97
C CYS A 15 -14.28 -8.09 -5.85
N ARG A 16 -15.36 -8.81 -6.18
CA ARG A 16 -16.74 -8.34 -5.98
C ARG A 16 -17.09 -8.14 -4.52
N THR A 17 -16.69 -9.05 -3.64
CA THR A 17 -16.98 -8.96 -2.20
C THR A 17 -16.28 -7.78 -1.54
N PHE A 18 -15.02 -7.51 -1.91
CA PHE A 18 -14.25 -6.41 -1.36
C PHE A 18 -14.36 -5.10 -2.16
N GLN A 19 -15.15 -5.09 -3.23
CA GLN A 19 -15.29 -3.96 -4.15
C GLN A 19 -13.94 -3.42 -4.67
N ILE A 20 -12.99 -4.31 -4.90
CA ILE A 20 -11.67 -4.00 -5.48
C ILE A 20 -11.60 -4.49 -6.92
N SER A 21 -10.73 -3.89 -7.73
CA SER A 21 -10.43 -4.43 -9.06
C SER A 21 -9.52 -5.65 -8.95
N GLU A 22 -9.56 -6.52 -9.96
CA GLU A 22 -8.62 -7.65 -10.03
C GLU A 22 -7.15 -7.20 -10.18
N THR A 23 -6.92 -6.01 -10.74
CA THR A 23 -5.59 -5.41 -10.84
C THR A 23 -5.04 -5.05 -9.47
N CYS A 24 -5.87 -4.48 -8.58
CA CYS A 24 -5.51 -4.26 -7.18
C CYS A 24 -5.29 -5.58 -6.43
N TYR A 25 -6.09 -6.61 -6.73
CA TYR A 25 -5.89 -7.94 -6.11
C TYR A 25 -4.56 -8.58 -6.51
N ARG A 26 -4.16 -8.44 -7.78
CA ARG A 26 -2.89 -8.98 -8.30
C ARG A 26 -1.69 -8.08 -8.03
N TYR A 27 -1.90 -6.89 -7.48
CA TYR A 27 -0.81 -5.99 -7.12
C TYR A 27 0.00 -6.63 -6.00
N SER A 28 1.21 -7.08 -6.36
CA SER A 28 2.20 -7.47 -5.38
C SER A 28 3.02 -6.22 -5.06
N PRO A 29 2.96 -5.68 -3.82
CA PRO A 29 3.88 -4.63 -3.43
C PRO A 29 5.30 -5.16 -3.57
N THR A 30 6.07 -4.56 -4.47
CA THR A 30 7.50 -4.81 -4.54
C THR A 30 8.12 -4.09 -3.35
N LEU A 31 8.55 -4.82 -2.33
CA LEU A 31 9.41 -4.26 -1.29
C LEU A 31 10.80 -4.11 -1.92
N SER A 32 11.00 -2.98 -2.59
CA SER A 32 12.25 -2.62 -3.22
C SER A 32 13.01 -1.73 -2.25
N ASP A 33 14.31 -1.92 -2.11
CA ASP A 33 15.20 -1.01 -1.37
C ASP A 33 15.04 0.44 -1.88
N GLU A 34 14.71 0.60 -3.16
CA GLU A 34 14.37 1.89 -3.77
C GLU A 34 13.12 2.52 -3.15
N ASN A 35 12.09 1.73 -2.81
CA ASN A 35 10.89 2.26 -2.15
C ASN A 35 11.20 2.73 -0.72
N GLU A 36 12.15 2.08 -0.04
CA GLU A 36 12.64 2.52 1.27
C GLU A 36 13.45 3.81 1.16
N GLU A 37 14.34 3.91 0.16
CA GLU A 37 15.09 5.12 -0.12
C GLU A 37 14.15 6.29 -0.48
N ILE A 38 13.16 6.07 -1.35
CA ILE A 38 12.14 7.07 -1.68
C ILE A 38 11.37 7.50 -0.42
N ALA A 39 11.04 6.56 0.48
CA ALA A 39 10.34 6.88 1.72
C ALA A 39 11.21 7.75 2.65
N ASP A 40 12.50 7.45 2.79
CA ASP A 40 13.44 8.26 3.58
C ASP A 40 13.56 9.68 3.00
N TRP A 41 13.67 9.80 1.68
CA TRP A 41 13.77 11.09 1.01
C TRP A 41 12.49 11.92 1.19
N LEU A 42 11.32 11.29 1.11
CA LEU A 42 10.03 11.94 1.36
C LEU A 42 9.88 12.39 2.82
N GLU A 43 10.35 11.59 3.77
CA GLU A 43 10.33 11.94 5.20
C GLU A 43 11.24 13.15 5.50
N ARG A 44 12.43 13.18 4.90
CA ARG A 44 13.35 14.33 4.99
C ARG A 44 12.75 15.57 4.34
N LEU A 45 12.12 15.44 3.16
CA LEU A 45 11.45 16.55 2.47
C LEU A 45 10.29 17.14 3.30
N THR A 46 9.46 16.28 3.88
CA THR A 46 8.30 16.71 4.68
C THR A 46 8.72 17.33 6.02
N THR A 47 9.80 16.84 6.62
CA THR A 47 10.41 17.46 7.81
C THR A 47 10.97 18.84 7.51
N ASN A 48 11.65 18.99 6.37
CA ASN A 48 12.23 20.27 5.94
C ASN A 48 11.17 21.27 5.44
N LYS A 49 10.00 20.78 5.02
CA LYS A 49 8.94 21.61 4.43
C LYS A 49 7.61 21.49 5.19
N ARG A 50 7.65 21.88 6.46
CA ARG A 50 6.50 21.89 7.40
C ARG A 50 5.25 22.65 6.93
N THR A 51 5.37 23.54 5.93
CA THR A 51 4.25 24.33 5.39
C THR A 51 3.48 23.64 4.26
N TRP A 52 3.93 22.48 3.76
CA TRP A 52 3.27 21.78 2.65
C TRP A 52 2.09 20.89 3.07
N GLY A 53 1.71 20.90 4.35
CA GLY A 53 0.49 20.22 4.81
C GLY A 53 0.57 18.69 4.83
N PHE A 54 1.77 18.10 4.66
CA PHE A 54 1.97 16.66 4.89
C PHE A 54 1.78 16.36 6.37
N GLY A 55 0.64 15.74 6.68
CA GLY A 55 0.17 15.46 8.03
C GLY A 55 1.17 14.60 8.81
N ARG A 56 1.46 15.07 10.04
CA ARG A 56 2.36 14.47 11.03
C ARG A 56 2.19 12.95 11.05
N LYS A 57 3.27 12.20 10.82
CA LYS A 57 3.26 10.75 11.01
C LYS A 57 2.77 10.44 12.42
N ARG A 58 1.76 9.57 12.54
CA ARG A 58 1.45 8.91 13.80
C ARG A 58 2.61 7.96 14.11
N PRO A 59 3.13 7.93 15.34
CA PRO A 59 4.10 6.92 15.72
C PRO A 59 3.43 5.54 15.61
N VAL A 60 4.16 4.60 15.02
CA VAL A 60 3.85 3.17 15.04
C VAL A 60 4.22 2.57 16.38
#